data_AF-A0A6H1KZY8-F1
#
_entry.id   AF-A0A6H1KZY8-F1
#
_cell.length_a   1.000
_cell.length_b   1.000
_cell.length_c   1.000
_cell.angle_alpha   90.00
_cell.angle_beta   90.00
_cell.angle_gamma   90.00
#
_symmetry.space_group_name_H-M   'P 1'
#
loop_
_entity.id
_entity.type
_entity.pdbx_description
1 polymer ?
#
loop_
_entity_poly.entity_id
_entity_poly.type
_entity_poly.pdbx_seq_one_letter_code
_entity_poly.pdbx_strand_id
1 'polypeptide(L)'
;MSEEAGTGEPHDLEEIVLIVDVTPRCPSCSRPTVLLARYPHSWGNNRGGTVSGFREAVLCRFCDRDGPAAAPLIALYEEDGSFPADKLDVFGPLAAVWVENRRNTAVDEGLLNEQARLWRGGEF
;
A
#
# COMPACT_ATOMS: atom_id res chain seq x y z
N MET A 1 -12.05 32.63 -34.23
CA MET A 1 -10.96 32.75 -33.25
C MET A 1 -11.60 32.35 -31.92
N SER A 2 -11.53 31.07 -31.56
CA SER A 2 -10.43 30.46 -30.78
C SER A 2 -10.52 30.96 -29.34
N GLU A 3 -10.67 30.15 -28.29
CA GLU A 3 -10.25 28.77 -28.07
C GLU A 3 -11.23 28.05 -27.13
N GLU A 4 -11.35 26.74 -27.35
CA GLU A 4 -11.98 25.80 -26.44
C GLU A 4 -10.97 25.46 -25.34
N ALA A 5 -11.20 25.93 -24.12
CA ALA A 5 -10.50 25.43 -22.96
C ALA A 5 -11.29 24.21 -22.46
N GLY A 6 -10.90 23.03 -22.94
CA GLY A 6 -11.30 21.77 -22.34
C GLY A 6 -10.92 21.80 -20.86
N THR A 7 -11.93 21.90 -20.00
CA THR A 7 -11.80 21.58 -18.58
C THR A 7 -11.57 20.08 -18.50
N GLY A 8 -10.31 19.67 -18.68
CA GLY A 8 -9.86 18.39 -18.16
C GLY A 8 -10.01 18.46 -16.65
N GLU A 9 -10.95 17.69 -16.13
CA GLU A 9 -11.13 17.49 -14.70
C GLU A 9 -9.77 17.17 -14.07
N PRO A 10 -9.38 17.81 -12.95
CA PRO A 10 -8.22 17.34 -12.21
C PRO A 10 -8.60 15.99 -11.61
N HIS A 11 -8.30 14.91 -12.31
CA HIS A 11 -8.38 13.56 -11.74
C HIS A 11 -7.30 13.45 -10.66
N ASP A 12 -7.69 13.88 -9.47
CA ASP A 12 -7.37 13.38 -8.14
C ASP A 12 -5.99 12.71 -7.98
N LEU A 13 -5.02 13.49 -7.49
CA LEU A 13 -3.71 13.01 -7.06
C LEU A 13 -3.78 12.18 -5.76
N GLU A 14 -4.97 11.76 -5.30
CA GLU A 14 -5.19 10.94 -4.12
C GLU A 14 -5.77 9.55 -4.46
N GLU A 15 -5.83 9.17 -5.74
CA GLU A 15 -6.36 7.87 -6.15
C GLU A 15 -5.55 6.69 -5.56
N ILE A 16 -6.20 5.89 -4.73
CA ILE A 16 -5.67 4.62 -4.22
C ILE A 16 -6.15 3.50 -5.14
N VAL A 17 -5.20 2.77 -5.74
CA VAL A 17 -5.49 1.62 -6.58
C VAL A 17 -5.30 0.34 -5.78
N LEU A 18 -6.31 -0.52 -5.76
CA LEU A 18 -6.31 -1.81 -5.05
C LEU A 18 -6.36 -2.96 -6.06
N ILE A 19 -5.40 -3.86 -5.96
CA ILE A 19 -5.23 -5.03 -6.83
C ILE A 19 -5.42 -6.29 -5.98
N VAL A 20 -6.37 -7.14 -6.37
CA VAL A 20 -6.80 -8.30 -5.57
C VAL A 20 -6.65 -9.64 -6.31
N ASP A 21 -6.36 -9.62 -7.61
CA ASP A 21 -6.31 -10.82 -8.46
C ASP A 21 -4.91 -11.44 -8.51
N VAL A 22 -3.93 -10.70 -9.03
CA VAL A 22 -2.52 -11.13 -9.10
C VAL A 22 -1.68 -10.28 -8.17
N THR A 23 -1.49 -10.78 -6.95
CA THR A 23 -0.72 -10.10 -5.91
C THR A 23 0.67 -10.72 -5.75
N PRO A 24 1.71 -9.92 -5.50
CA PRO A 24 3.05 -10.47 -5.25
C PRO A 24 3.10 -11.25 -3.94
N ARG A 25 4.09 -12.15 -3.79
CA ARG A 25 4.33 -12.82 -2.51
C ARG A 25 4.76 -11.82 -1.44
N CYS A 26 4.43 -12.10 -0.18
CA CYS A 26 4.79 -11.25 0.94
C CYS A 26 6.32 -11.13 1.04
N PRO A 27 6.90 -9.93 1.08
CA PRO A 27 8.35 -9.75 1.15
C PRO A 27 8.94 -10.24 2.48
N SER A 28 8.14 -10.33 3.54
CA SER A 28 8.60 -10.76 4.87
C SER A 28 8.54 -12.27 5.09
N CYS A 29 7.55 -12.97 4.52
CA CYS A 29 7.37 -14.41 4.77
C CYS A 29 7.18 -15.28 3.52
N SER A 30 7.25 -14.70 2.32
CA SER A 30 7.14 -15.38 1.02
C SER A 30 5.81 -16.10 0.76
N ARG A 31 4.79 -15.89 1.61
CA ARG A 31 3.46 -16.47 1.46
C ARG A 31 2.56 -15.63 0.53
N PRO A 32 1.49 -16.21 -0.03
CA PRO A 32 0.52 -15.44 -0.83
C PRO A 32 -0.05 -14.26 -0.04
N THR A 33 -0.26 -13.14 -0.73
CA THR A 33 -0.85 -11.92 -0.16
C THR A 33 -2.31 -11.79 -0.60
N VAL A 34 -3.08 -11.05 0.19
CA VAL A 34 -4.52 -10.85 -0.03
C VAL A 34 -4.78 -9.75 -1.05
N LEU A 35 -4.07 -8.64 -0.94
CA LEU A 35 -4.19 -7.51 -1.86
C LEU A 35 -2.89 -6.71 -1.93
N LEU A 36 -2.74 -5.97 -3.03
CA LEU A 36 -1.72 -4.97 -3.24
C LEU A 36 -2.39 -3.60 -3.38
N ALA A 37 -2.01 -2.65 -2.51
CA ALA A 37 -2.37 -1.25 -2.69
C ALA A 37 -1.23 -0.48 -3.31
N ARG A 38 -1.56 0.37 -4.27
CA ARG A 38 -0.69 1.38 -4.85
C ARG A 38 -1.31 2.75 -4.58
N TYR A 39 -0.54 3.63 -3.96
CA TYR A 39 -1.03 4.95 -3.55
C TYR A 39 0.03 6.03 -3.76
N PRO A 40 -0.38 7.28 -4.06
CA PRO A 40 0.51 8.41 -4.18
C PRO A 40 1.33 8.62 -2.90
N HIS A 41 2.62 8.87 -3.06
CA HIS A 41 3.51 9.21 -1.96
C HIS A 41 4.55 10.22 -2.43
N SER A 42 4.73 11.27 -1.65
CA SER A 42 5.82 12.22 -1.84
C SER A 42 6.74 12.26 -0.62
N TRP A 43 8.04 12.44 -0.86
CA TRP A 43 9.02 12.66 0.20
C TRP A 43 9.99 13.79 -0.16
N GLY A 44 10.54 14.45 0.85
CA GLY A 44 11.58 15.45 0.68
C GLY A 44 12.93 14.81 0.41
N ASN A 45 13.66 15.30 -0.59
CA ASN A 45 15.03 14.88 -0.85
C ASN A 45 16.05 15.75 -0.08
N ASN A 46 17.30 15.31 -0.04
CA ASN A 46 18.38 16.02 0.68
C ASN A 46 18.78 17.38 0.06
N ARG A 47 18.24 17.74 -1.11
CA ARG A 47 18.44 19.03 -1.80
C ARG A 47 17.28 20.00 -1.57
N GLY A 48 16.33 19.66 -0.70
CA GLY A 48 15.15 20.48 -0.41
C GLY A 48 14.06 20.44 -1.49
N GLY A 49 14.17 19.53 -2.46
CA GLY A 49 13.11 19.29 -3.44
C GLY A 49 12.15 18.20 -2.98
N THR A 50 10.91 18.27 -3.47
CA THR A 50 9.92 17.20 -3.28
C THR A 50 10.03 16.20 -4.42
N VAL A 51 10.15 14.92 -4.07
CA VAL A 51 10.02 13.81 -5.03
C VAL A 51 8.63 13.22 -4.84
N SER A 52 7.84 13.21 -5.91
CA SER A 52 6.53 12.58 -5.95
C SER A 52 6.58 11.28 -6.75
N GLY A 53 5.87 10.28 -6.26
CA GLY A 53 5.76 8.98 -6.89
C GLY A 53 4.62 8.15 -6.29
N PHE A 54 4.75 6.84 -6.41
CA PHE A 54 3.81 5.89 -5.84
C PHE A 54 4.53 4.98 -4.86
N ARG A 55 3.83 4.61 -3.80
CA ARG A 55 4.25 3.55 -2.88
C ARG A 55 3.30 2.37 -3.02
N GLU A 56 3.86 1.19 -2.87
CA GLU A 56 3.14 -0.06 -2.93
C GLU A 56 3.19 -0.75 -1.55
N ALA A 57 2.06 -1.30 -1.12
CA ALA A 57 1.95 -2.06 0.11
C ALA A 57 1.12 -3.31 -0.12
N VAL A 58 1.61 -4.44 0.39
CA VAL A 58 0.88 -5.71 0.37
C VAL A 58 0.18 -5.93 1.70
N LEU A 59 -1.00 -6.55 1.65
CA LEU A 59 -1.68 -7.10 2.82
C LEU A 59 -1.39 -8.60 2.91
N CYS A 60 -0.66 -9.02 3.94
CA CYS A 60 -0.36 -10.41 4.20
C CYS A 60 -1.16 -10.90 5.41
N ARG A 61 -1.99 -11.93 5.21
CA ARG A 61 -2.82 -12.53 6.28
C ARG A 61 -2.06 -13.06 7.49
N PHE A 62 -0.75 -13.26 7.34
CA PHE A 62 0.11 -13.77 8.41
C PHE A 62 0.88 -12.66 9.10
N CYS A 63 1.56 -11.80 8.32
CA CYS A 63 2.39 -10.73 8.90
C CYS A 63 1.55 -9.57 9.44
N ASP A 64 0.37 -9.32 8.87
CA ASP A 64 -0.48 -8.19 9.23
C ASP A 64 -1.67 -8.59 10.12
N ARG A 65 -1.74 -9.86 10.55
CA ARG A 65 -2.87 -10.42 11.31
C ARG A 65 -3.21 -9.60 12.55
N ASP A 66 -2.19 -9.22 13.31
CA ASP A 66 -2.35 -8.52 14.59
C ASP A 66 -2.38 -6.99 14.41
N GLY A 67 -2.32 -6.50 13.17
CA GLY A 67 -2.36 -5.08 12.86
C GLY A 67 -3.79 -4.54 12.94
N PRO A 68 -4.08 -3.53 13.78
CA PRO A 68 -5.46 -3.06 14.01
C PRO A 68 -6.13 -2.50 12.74
N ALA A 69 -5.36 -1.92 11.82
CA ALA A 69 -5.87 -1.42 10.55
C ALA A 69 -6.03 -2.53 9.49
N ALA A 70 -5.32 -3.64 9.63
CA ALA A 70 -5.31 -4.76 8.68
C ALA A 70 -6.28 -5.88 9.06
N ALA A 71 -6.49 -6.12 10.36
CA ALA A 71 -7.32 -7.21 10.88
C ALA A 71 -8.77 -7.19 10.33
N PRO A 72 -9.47 -6.03 10.22
CA PRO A 72 -10.81 -6.00 9.65
C PRO A 72 -10.85 -6.41 8.16
N LEU A 73 -9.83 -6.02 7.39
CA LEU A 73 -9.71 -6.39 5.97
C LEU A 73 -9.44 -7.89 5.80
N ILE A 74 -8.59 -8.46 6.66
CA ILE A 74 -8.30 -9.89 6.66
C ILE A 74 -9.55 -10.69 7.03
N ALA A 75 -10.29 -10.26 8.05
CA ALA A 75 -11.53 -10.92 8.46
C ALA A 75 -12.58 -10.94 7.34
N LEU A 76 -12.76 -9.82 6.63
CA LEU A 76 -13.67 -9.74 5.49
C LEU A 76 -13.26 -10.71 4.36
N TYR A 77 -11.96 -10.81 4.07
CA TYR A 77 -11.46 -11.73 3.06
C TYR A 77 -11.59 -13.21 3.49
N GLU A 78 -11.36 -13.54 4.76
CA GLU A 78 -11.44 -14.93 5.25
C GLU A 78 -12.88 -15.47 5.29
N GLU A 79 -13.88 -14.61 5.43
CA GLU A 79 -15.30 -14.99 5.37
C GLU A 79 -15.73 -15.46 3.96
N ASP A 80 -15.35 -14.72 2.92
CA ASP A 80 -15.79 -14.99 1.54
C ASP A 80 -14.78 -15.81 0.72
N GLY A 81 -13.51 -15.89 1.16
CA GLY A 81 -12.42 -16.58 0.46
C GLY A 81 -12.01 -15.94 -0.87
N SER A 82 -12.65 -14.84 -1.23
CA SER A 82 -12.41 -13.98 -2.38
C SER A 82 -12.85 -12.56 -2.02
N PHE A 83 -12.50 -11.59 -2.84
CA PHE A 83 -12.88 -10.21 -2.60
C PHE A 83 -14.37 -9.98 -2.89
N PRO A 84 -15.18 -9.60 -1.89
CA PRO A 84 -16.62 -9.46 -2.06
C PRO A 84 -16.95 -8.17 -2.80
N ALA A 85 -17.20 -8.27 -4.11
CA ALA A 85 -17.67 -7.14 -4.92
C ALA A 85 -18.99 -6.56 -4.40
N ASP A 86 -19.78 -7.36 -3.68
CA ASP A 86 -21.03 -6.99 -3.01
C ASP A 86 -20.82 -6.26 -1.66
N LYS A 87 -19.61 -6.28 -1.09
CA LYS A 87 -19.28 -5.58 0.17
C LYS A 87 -18.32 -4.42 -0.04
N LEU A 88 -18.26 -3.85 -1.25
CA LEU A 88 -17.38 -2.72 -1.58
C LEU A 88 -17.61 -1.50 -0.68
N ASP A 89 -18.86 -1.25 -0.26
CA ASP A 89 -19.20 -0.15 0.65
C ASP A 89 -18.57 -0.28 2.04
N VAL A 90 -18.34 -1.52 2.49
CA VAL A 90 -17.65 -1.80 3.77
C VAL A 90 -16.14 -1.87 3.55
N PHE A 91 -15.73 -2.47 2.43
CA PHE A 91 -14.34 -2.69 2.11
C PHE A 91 -13.57 -1.38 1.84
N GLY A 92 -14.12 -0.47 1.03
CA GLY A 92 -13.46 0.77 0.62
C GLY A 92 -12.96 1.61 1.80
N PRO A 93 -13.82 1.94 2.79
CA PRO A 93 -13.41 2.67 3.99
C PRO A 93 -12.32 1.96 4.80
N LEU A 94 -12.40 0.63 4.96
CA LEU A 94 -11.38 -0.14 5.68
C LEU A 94 -10.03 -0.12 4.94
N ALA A 95 -10.05 -0.20 3.61
CA ALA A 95 -8.85 -0.16 2.78
C ALA A 95 -8.19 1.22 2.85
N ALA A 96 -8.97 2.30 2.85
CA ALA A 96 -8.48 3.66 3.05
C ALA A 96 -7.77 3.81 4.41
N VAL A 97 -8.40 3.36 5.51
CA VAL A 97 -7.80 3.40 6.85
C VAL A 97 -6.49 2.62 6.90
N TRP A 98 -6.44 1.44 6.28
CA TRP A 98 -5.22 0.64 6.21
C TRP A 98 -4.12 1.33 5.39
N VAL A 99 -4.43 1.90 4.23
CA VAL A 99 -3.46 2.64 3.42
C VAL A 99 -2.95 3.86 4.17
N GLU A 100 -3.81 4.61 4.86
CA GLU A 100 -3.39 5.74 5.68
C GLU A 100 -2.48 5.31 6.83
N ASN A 101 -2.76 4.17 7.47
CA ASN A 101 -1.84 3.59 8.44
C ASN A 101 -0.47 3.25 7.82
N ARG A 102 -0.43 2.70 6.60
CA ARG A 102 0.83 2.43 5.87
C ARG A 102 1.59 3.69 5.48
N ARG A 103 0.89 4.76 5.09
CA ARG A 103 1.50 6.07 4.78
C ARG A 103 2.22 6.63 6.00
N ASN A 104 1.62 6.49 7.18
CA ASN A 104 2.13 7.04 8.43
C ASN A 104 3.06 6.07 9.20
N THR A 105 3.23 4.84 8.73
CA THR A 105 4.14 3.88 9.37
C THR A 105 5.58 4.32 9.12
N ALA A 106 6.27 4.70 10.19
CA ALA A 106 7.68 5.01 10.16
C ALA A 106 8.50 3.80 9.71
N VAL A 107 9.60 4.07 9.00
CA VAL A 107 10.58 3.03 8.67
C VAL A 107 11.19 2.52 9.98
N ASP A 108 11.25 1.20 10.15
CA ASP A 108 12.01 0.59 11.23
C ASP A 108 13.50 0.75 10.92
N GLU A 109 14.09 1.81 11.47
CA GLU A 109 15.50 2.13 11.30
C GLU A 109 16.42 1.02 11.81
N GLY A 110 16.01 0.27 12.85
CA GLY A 110 16.79 -0.84 13.38
C GLY A 110 16.89 -1.98 12.37
N LEU A 111 15.74 -2.39 11.84
CA LEU A 111 15.68 -3.42 10.79
C LEU A 111 16.39 -2.96 9.51
N LEU A 112 16.19 -1.72 9.09
CA LEU A 112 16.85 -1.18 7.90
C LEU A 112 18.37 -1.19 8.04
N ASN A 113 18.90 -0.80 9.20
CA ASN A 113 20.33 -0.80 9.45
C ASN A 113 20.92 -2.21 9.45
N GLU A 114 20.21 -3.19 10.01
CA GLU A 114 20.66 -4.59 9.98
C GLU A 114 20.64 -5.15 8.55
N GLN A 115 19.58 -4.89 7.79
CA GLN A 115 19.50 -5.27 6.37
C GLN A 115 20.63 -4.62 5.55
N ALA A 116 20.91 -3.34 5.78
CA ALA A 116 22.01 -2.63 5.12
C ALA A 116 23.38 -3.23 5.48
N ARG A 117 23.56 -3.68 6.72
CA ARG A 117 24.78 -4.38 7.16
C ARG A 117 24.94 -5.73 6.46
N LEU A 118 23.89 -6.56 6.44
CA LEU A 118 23.89 -7.85 5.74
C LEU A 118 24.20 -7.66 4.24
N TRP A 119 23.59 -6.65 3.62
CA TRP A 119 23.82 -6.34 2.21
C TRP A 119 25.29 -5.94 1.93
N ARG A 120 25.90 -5.12 2.79
CA ARG A 120 27.33 -4.79 2.68
C ARG A 120 28.26 -5.97 2.98
N GLY A 121 27.81 -6.91 3.81
CA GLY A 121 28.53 -8.15 4.15
C GLY A 121 28.46 -9.24 3.07
N GLY A 122 27.51 -9.15 2.13
CA GLY A 122 27.28 -10.16 1.10
C GLY A 122 26.46 -11.37 1.57
N GLU A 123 25.72 -11.22 2.67
CA GLU A 123 24.88 -12.27 3.26
C GLU A 123 23.41 -11.96 2.92
N PHE A 124 22.74 -12.86 2.19
CA PHE A 124 21.31 -12.77 1.82
C PHE A 124 20.63 -14.13 1.96
#